data_AF-A0AAD6N380-F1
#
_entry.id   AF-A0AAD6N380-F1
#
_cell.length_a   1.000
_cell.length_b   1.000
_cell.length_c   1.000
_cell.angle_alpha   90.00
_cell.angle_beta   90.00
_cell.angle_gamma   90.00
#
_symmetry.space_group_name_H-M   'P 1'
#
loop_
_entity.id
_entity.type
_entity.pdbx_description
1 polymer ?
#
loop_
_entity_poly.entity_id
_entity_poly.type
_entity_poly.pdbx_seq_one_letter_code
_entity_poly.pdbx_strand_id
1 'polypeptide(L)'
;MVTSSRTFTSPVTGIVYNLDWTLKLADGTEFCASSVREDQELYGEGGLFPTYEGFATVSGVYNDGQKVKGYGLVEINSPGPAS
;
A
#
# COMPACT_ATOMS: atom_id res chain seq x y z
N MET A 1 9.66 -3.28 -5.09
CA MET A 1 8.29 -3.62 -4.63
C MET A 1 7.53 -4.18 -5.80
N VAL A 2 6.78 -5.26 -5.60
CA VAL A 2 5.85 -5.81 -6.60
C VAL A 2 4.44 -5.61 -6.08
N THR A 3 3.52 -5.16 -6.93
CA THR A 3 2.11 -4.97 -6.58
C THR A 3 1.23 -6.06 -7.19
N SER A 4 0.09 -6.35 -6.56
CA SER A 4 -0.92 -7.24 -7.14
C SER A 4 -1.80 -6.51 -8.17
N SER A 5 -2.76 -7.22 -8.77
CA SER A 5 -3.80 -6.64 -9.63
C SER A 5 -5.01 -6.07 -8.85
N ARG A 6 -5.06 -6.29 -7.53
CA ARG A 6 -6.15 -5.79 -6.70
C ARG A 6 -5.94 -4.30 -6.48
N THR A 7 -6.89 -3.51 -6.97
CA THR A 7 -6.80 -2.05 -6.99
C THR A 7 -8.06 -1.39 -6.47
N PHE A 8 -7.93 -0.16 -6.02
CA PHE A 8 -9.02 0.76 -5.72
C PHE A 8 -8.86 2.01 -6.59
N THR A 9 -9.92 2.40 -7.28
CA THR A 9 -9.97 3.68 -7.99
C THR A 9 -10.77 4.66 -7.15
N SER A 10 -10.13 5.76 -6.72
CA SER A 10 -10.83 6.80 -5.99
C SER A 10 -11.91 7.44 -6.88
N PRO A 11 -13.17 7.52 -6.43
CA PRO A 11 -14.21 8.22 -7.15
C PRO A 11 -14.03 9.75 -7.10
N VAL A 12 -13.20 10.27 -6.19
CA VAL A 12 -12.98 11.71 -6.01
C VAL A 12 -11.79 12.18 -6.82
N THR A 13 -10.68 11.46 -6.77
CA THR A 13 -9.40 11.89 -7.38
C THR A 13 -9.12 11.18 -8.70
N GLY A 14 -9.80 10.06 -8.96
CA GLY A 14 -9.55 9.19 -10.12
C GLY A 14 -8.26 8.37 -10.02
N ILE A 15 -7.51 8.48 -8.91
CA ILE A 15 -6.25 7.75 -8.73
C ILE A 15 -6.53 6.26 -8.50
N VAL A 16 -5.69 5.43 -9.12
CA VAL A 16 -5.71 3.98 -8.94
C VAL A 16 -4.62 3.58 -7.96
N TYR A 17 -5.02 3.03 -6.81
CA TYR A 17 -4.12 2.50 -5.80
C TYR A 17 -4.07 0.98 -5.87
N ASN A 18 -2.87 0.42 -5.87
CA ASN A 18 -2.69 -1.02 -5.62
C ASN A 18 -2.96 -1.29 -4.14
N LEU A 19 -3.59 -2.42 -3.82
CA LEU A 19 -4.01 -2.76 -2.45
C LEU A 19 -3.16 -3.85 -1.80
N ASP A 20 -2.25 -4.46 -2.55
CA ASP A 20 -1.30 -5.44 -2.03
C ASP A 20 0.12 -5.17 -2.54
N TRP A 21 1.09 -5.37 -1.65
CA TRP A 21 2.49 -5.06 -1.88
C TRP A 21 3.39 -6.17 -1.37
N THR A 22 4.32 -6.61 -2.21
CA THR A 22 5.42 -7.49 -1.81
C THR A 22 6.72 -6.68 -1.77
N LEU A 23 7.34 -6.68 -0.61
CA LEU A 23 8.63 -6.07 -0.30
C LEU A 23 9.66 -7.18 -0.16
N LYS A 24 10.72 -7.13 -0.98
CA LYS A 24 11.90 -7.97 -0.82
C LYS A 24 13.05 -7.06 -0.39
N LEU A 25 13.59 -7.31 0.79
CA LEU A 25 14.71 -6.56 1.34
C LEU A 25 16.03 -7.17 0.90
N ALA A 26 17.10 -6.38 0.96
CA ALA A 26 18.43 -6.80 0.47
C ALA A 26 19.02 -7.98 1.25
N ASP A 27 18.58 -8.20 2.49
CA ASP A 27 19.01 -9.30 3.35
C ASP A 27 18.31 -10.64 3.03
N GLY A 28 17.38 -10.65 2.07
CA GLY A 28 16.57 -11.81 1.70
C GLY A 28 15.21 -11.90 2.41
N THR A 29 14.89 -10.98 3.32
CA THR A 29 13.58 -10.89 3.97
C THR A 29 12.49 -10.55 2.95
N GLU A 30 11.35 -11.24 3.04
CA GLU A 30 10.19 -10.99 2.18
C GLU A 30 8.93 -10.72 3.02
N PHE A 31 8.29 -9.58 2.77
CA PHE A 31 7.02 -9.19 3.38
C PHE A 31 5.94 -8.99 2.32
N CYS A 32 4.75 -9.48 2.61
CA CYS A 32 3.52 -9.18 1.89
C CYS A 32 2.63 -8.33 2.80
N ALA A 33 2.31 -7.11 2.37
CA ALA A 33 1.34 -6.24 2.99
C ALA A 33 0.06 -6.21 2.14
N SER A 34 -1.10 -6.19 2.80
CA SER A 34 -2.42 -6.10 2.16
C SER A 34 -3.30 -5.12 2.90
N SER A 35 -3.91 -4.20 2.15
CA SER A 35 -4.84 -3.22 2.68
C SER A 35 -6.10 -3.89 3.23
N VAL A 36 -6.52 -3.44 4.41
CA VAL A 36 -7.69 -3.98 5.13
C VAL A 36 -9.01 -3.52 4.51
N ARG A 37 -9.01 -2.34 3.90
CA ARG A 37 -10.15 -1.75 3.18
C ARG A 37 -9.68 -1.16 1.86
N GLU A 38 -10.57 -1.12 0.89
CA GLU A 38 -10.25 -0.56 -0.42
C GLU A 38 -10.04 0.94 -0.32
N ASP A 39 -11.07 1.66 0.14
CA ASP A 39 -11.03 3.11 0.30
C ASP A 39 -10.42 3.51 1.65
N GLN A 40 -9.19 4.00 1.59
CA GLN A 40 -8.48 4.64 2.69
C GLN A 40 -7.70 5.86 2.16
N GLU A 41 -8.19 6.48 1.09
CA GLU A 41 -7.59 7.71 0.55
C GLU A 41 -7.95 8.90 1.45
N LEU A 42 -6.94 9.71 1.78
CA LEU A 42 -7.13 11.04 2.33
C LEU A 42 -6.84 12.07 1.25
N TYR A 43 -7.68 13.10 1.19
CA TYR A 43 -7.54 14.22 0.27
C TYR A 43 -8.10 15.49 0.91
N GLY A 44 -7.56 16.64 0.50
CA GLY A 44 -8.10 17.95 0.78
C GLY A 44 -9.32 18.29 -0.08
N GLU A 45 -9.93 19.45 0.18
CA GLU A 45 -11.08 19.93 -0.58
C GLU A 45 -10.83 19.89 -2.09
N GLY A 46 -11.82 19.41 -2.86
CA GLY A 46 -11.70 19.25 -4.31
C GLY A 46 -10.76 18.12 -4.77
N GLY A 47 -10.34 17.22 -3.88
CA GLY A 47 -9.44 16.10 -4.21
C GLY A 47 -7.95 16.48 -4.23
N LEU A 48 -7.58 17.60 -3.60
CA LEU A 48 -6.20 18.08 -3.56
C LEU A 48 -5.32 17.24 -2.64
N PHE A 49 -4.04 17.13 -2.98
CA PHE A 49 -3.01 16.43 -2.18
C PHE A 49 -3.43 15.01 -1.74
N PRO A 50 -3.79 14.13 -2.70
CA PRO A 50 -4.26 12.80 -2.35
C PRO A 50 -3.12 11.90 -1.89
N THR A 51 -3.35 11.23 -0.76
CA THR A 51 -2.46 10.22 -0.19
C THR A 51 -3.27 9.03 0.28
N TYR A 52 -2.81 7.82 -0.01
CA TYR A 52 -3.42 6.62 0.55
C TYR A 52 -2.83 6.33 1.92
N GLU A 53 -3.64 6.43 2.98
CA GLU A 53 -3.22 6.27 4.38
C GLU A 53 -3.93 5.04 4.97
N GLY A 54 -3.48 3.87 4.53
CA GLY A 54 -4.21 2.63 4.72
C GLY A 54 -3.73 1.80 5.89
N PHE A 55 -4.64 1.34 6.75
CA PHE A 55 -4.34 0.20 7.62
C PHE A 55 -4.12 -1.07 6.79
N ALA A 56 -3.07 -1.80 7.13
CA ALA A 56 -2.64 -3.00 6.42
C ALA A 56 -2.32 -4.15 7.36
N THR A 57 -2.63 -5.37 6.93
CA THR A 57 -2.05 -6.59 7.50
C THR A 57 -0.73 -6.89 6.82
N VAL A 58 0.21 -7.48 7.57
CA VAL A 58 1.52 -7.89 7.05
C VAL A 58 1.75 -9.35 7.38
N SER A 59 2.29 -10.10 6.44
CA SER A 59 2.84 -11.43 6.66
C SER A 59 4.19 -11.52 5.96
N GLY A 60 5.09 -12.38 6.44
CA GLY A 60 6.36 -12.55 5.76
C GLY A 60 7.28 -13.56 6.39
N VAL A 61 8.50 -13.59 5.86
CA VAL A 61 9.57 -14.52 6.22
C VAL A 61 10.86 -13.73 6.31
N TYR A 62 11.50 -13.73 7.47
CA TYR A 62 12.86 -13.20 7.64
C TYR A 62 13.88 -14.10 6.93
N ASN A 63 15.08 -13.58 6.71
CA ASN A 63 16.14 -14.31 6.02
C ASN A 63 16.60 -15.61 6.71
N ASP A 64 16.37 -15.75 8.01
CA ASP A 64 16.61 -16.97 8.79
C ASP A 64 15.45 -18.00 8.71
N GLY A 65 14.40 -17.68 7.95
CA GLY A 65 13.22 -18.51 7.77
C GLY A 65 12.11 -18.28 8.80
N GLN A 66 12.30 -17.39 9.78
CA GLN A 66 11.25 -17.09 10.76
C GLN A 66 10.05 -16.42 10.09
N LYS A 67 8.86 -17.01 10.28
CA LYS A 67 7.59 -16.45 9.79
C LYS A 67 7.04 -15.40 10.74
N VAL A 68 6.52 -14.32 10.20
CA VAL A 68 5.87 -13.24 10.97
C VAL A 68 4.50 -12.85 10.45
N LYS A 69 3.70 -12.30 11.36
CA LYS A 69 2.45 -11.60 11.08
C LYS A 69 2.44 -10.28 11.83
N GLY A 70 1.83 -9.27 11.25
CA GLY A 70 1.74 -7.95 11.82
C GLY A 70 0.52 -7.18 11.31
N TYR A 71 0.31 -6.02 11.93
CA TYR A 71 -0.68 -5.03 11.55
C TYR A 71 -0.04 -3.66 11.68
N GLY A 72 -0.31 -2.77 10.72
CA GLY A 72 0.29 -1.45 10.70
C GLY A 72 -0.41 -0.54 9.71
N LEU A 73 0.34 0.44 9.20
CA LEU A 73 -0.13 1.43 8.26
C LEU A 73 0.81 1.47 7.05
N VAL A 74 0.25 1.77 5.87
CA VAL A 74 0.98 2.10 4.64
C VAL A 74 0.56 3.47 4.16
N GLU A 75 1.56 4.30 3.84
CA GLU A 75 1.38 5.57 3.15
C GLU A 75 1.83 5.40 1.70
N ILE A 76 0.93 5.65 0.74
CA ILE A 76 1.28 5.71 -0.68
C ILE A 76 0.96 7.11 -1.19
N ASN A 77 2.03 7.86 -1.47
CA ASN A 77 1.91 9.09 -2.23
C ASN A 77 1.78 8.72 -3.71
N SER A 78 0.65 9.08 -4.32
CA SER A 78 0.57 9.02 -5.78
C SER A 78 1.56 10.05 -6.34
N PRO A 79 2.32 9.76 -7.40
CA PRO A 79 2.89 10.84 -8.18
C PRO A 79 1.71 11.73 -8.56
N GLY A 80 1.77 13.02 -8.20
CA GLY A 80 0.74 13.98 -8.59
C GLY A 80 0.53 13.97 -10.11
N PRO A 81 -0.52 14.63 -10.62
CA PRO A 81 -0.64 14.81 -12.06
C PRO A 81 0.70 15.32 -12.61
N ALA A 82 1.23 14.67 -13.64
CA ALA A 82 2.40 15.15 -14.33
C ALA A 82 2.13 16.61 -14.72
N SER A 83 2.95 17.52 -14.17
CA SER A 83 2.96 18.94 -14.54
C SER A 83 3.31 19.13 -16.01
#